data_AF-A0A930XC86-F1
#
_entry.id   AF-A0A930XC86-F1
#
_cell.length_a   1.000
_cell.length_b   1.000
_cell.length_c   1.000
_cell.angle_alpha   90.00
_cell.angle_beta   90.00
_cell.angle_gamma   90.00
#
_symmetry.space_group_name_H-M   'P 1'
#
loop_
_entity.id
_entity.type
_entity.pdbx_description
1 polymer ?
#
loop_
_entity_poly.entity_id
_entity_poly.type
_entity_poly.pdbx_seq_one_letter_code
_entity_poly.pdbx_strand_id
1 'polypeptide(L)'
;MLLTEKDWLISYSSNENNPIADFYIPALECAVKYDRKSGFFNSAILSKVAQGLEAMVYNQGEVRLIMGCEFSPQDLDAINRGYELKQQLSICLDRELSDPQNLIQLKHFEILSWLIAHNFLEIKITIPLQKNGLPEQLNRNKLFHEKTGIFTDKEGNKIAFSGSNNESLGGWENNVESFHVYCSWEEGRDLQRVNEEEYRFEQLWHNLAPSVKVFDIPTAVKNKLLKYTPKSINLINNEKLTNNAQDKIQEIKNNNIPNIENNIEDKFNLTAEEIEAEKAKFTSLLNIHNHQGCLAYCLESIPVKAWLHQRKILLKFIADFPNSALICDEVGLGKTLNSLLIEKGKLNES
;
A
#
# COMPACT_ATOMS: atom_id res chain seq x y z
N MET A 1 15.85 10.03 -24.94
CA MET A 1 16.57 8.87 -24.41
C MET A 1 15.94 7.63 -25.00
N LEU A 2 16.75 6.66 -25.39
CA LEU A 2 16.32 5.36 -25.90
C LEU A 2 16.77 4.27 -24.94
N LEU A 3 16.11 3.12 -24.98
CA LEU A 3 16.52 1.97 -24.15
C LEU A 3 17.90 1.45 -24.59
N THR A 4 18.24 1.57 -25.88
CA THR A 4 19.55 1.17 -26.45
C THR A 4 20.71 2.07 -26.05
N GLU A 5 20.44 3.25 -25.47
CA GLU A 5 21.47 4.21 -25.02
C GLU A 5 21.95 3.91 -23.58
N LYS A 6 21.36 2.91 -22.91
CA LYS A 6 21.74 2.48 -21.57
C LYS A 6 22.28 1.05 -21.58
N ASP A 7 23.19 0.78 -20.65
CA ASP A 7 23.72 -0.56 -20.40
C ASP A 7 22.81 -1.31 -19.42
N TRP A 8 22.30 -2.47 -19.83
CA TRP A 8 21.42 -3.31 -19.01
C TRP A 8 22.15 -4.58 -18.58
N LEU A 9 22.01 -4.94 -17.31
CA LEU A 9 22.49 -6.22 -16.81
C LEU A 9 21.58 -7.36 -17.28
N ILE A 10 22.14 -8.56 -17.42
CA ILE A 10 21.38 -9.78 -17.73
C ILE A 10 20.35 -10.16 -16.64
N SER A 11 20.57 -9.65 -15.43
CA SER A 11 19.69 -9.85 -14.28
C SER A 11 19.95 -8.81 -13.21
N TYR A 12 18.94 -8.52 -12.43
CA TYR A 12 19.01 -7.66 -11.25
C TYR A 12 18.51 -8.42 -10.03
N SER A 13 19.18 -8.25 -8.90
CA SER A 13 18.85 -8.90 -7.62
C SER A 13 18.89 -7.88 -6.48
N SER A 14 17.93 -7.92 -5.57
CA SER A 14 17.93 -7.02 -4.39
C SER A 14 19.12 -7.23 -3.45
N ASN A 15 19.85 -8.36 -3.57
CA ASN A 15 21.08 -8.60 -2.82
C ASN A 15 22.31 -7.87 -3.39
N GLU A 16 22.32 -7.59 -4.70
CA GLU A 16 23.51 -7.12 -5.43
C GLU A 16 23.31 -5.75 -6.07
N ASN A 17 22.06 -5.33 -6.24
CA ASN A 17 21.66 -4.13 -6.96
C ASN A 17 20.58 -3.38 -6.17
N ASN A 18 20.29 -2.16 -6.63
CA ASN A 18 19.05 -1.46 -6.31
C ASN A 18 18.13 -1.50 -7.53
N PRO A 19 17.29 -2.53 -7.70
CA PRO A 19 16.43 -2.67 -8.86
C PRO A 19 15.57 -1.43 -9.19
N ILE A 20 15.14 -0.65 -8.19
CA ILE A 20 14.36 0.57 -8.42
C ILE A 20 15.19 1.63 -9.15
N ALA A 21 16.37 1.95 -8.61
CA ALA A 21 17.25 2.98 -9.14
C ALA A 21 18.02 2.52 -10.40
N ASP A 22 18.40 1.24 -10.45
CA ASP A 22 19.30 0.69 -11.47
C ASP A 22 18.54 0.16 -12.69
N PHE A 23 17.24 -0.14 -12.56
CA PHE A 23 16.44 -0.72 -13.64
C PHE A 23 15.12 0.02 -13.89
N TYR A 24 14.21 0.10 -12.91
CA TYR A 24 12.85 0.61 -13.15
C TYR A 24 12.82 2.09 -13.53
N ILE A 25 13.49 2.95 -12.74
CA ILE A 25 13.53 4.38 -13.04
C ILE A 25 14.18 4.63 -14.41
N PRO A 26 15.39 4.10 -14.71
CA PRO A 26 16.01 4.24 -16.02
C PRO A 26 15.16 3.75 -17.19
N ALA A 27 14.42 2.65 -17.03
CA ALA A 27 13.59 2.08 -18.07
C ALA A 27 12.34 2.93 -18.33
N LEU A 28 11.67 3.38 -17.25
CA LEU A 28 10.52 4.27 -17.33
C LEU A 28 10.87 5.63 -17.96
N GLU A 29 12.05 6.17 -17.67
CA GLU A 29 12.54 7.42 -18.28
C GLU A 29 12.66 7.35 -19.81
N CYS A 30 12.92 6.15 -20.36
CA CYS A 30 13.05 5.92 -21.79
C CYS A 30 11.72 5.48 -22.46
N ALA A 31 10.80 4.95 -21.67
CA ALA A 31 9.63 4.25 -22.19
C ALA A 31 8.50 5.20 -22.65
N VAL A 32 7.79 4.78 -23.69
CA VAL A 32 6.47 5.28 -24.10
C VAL A 32 5.37 4.24 -23.87
N LYS A 33 5.73 3.00 -23.55
CA LYS A 33 4.78 1.96 -23.16
C LYS A 33 5.39 1.08 -22.09
N TYR A 34 4.60 0.75 -21.06
CA TYR A 34 4.98 -0.19 -20.02
C TYR A 34 3.84 -1.19 -19.78
N ASP A 35 4.08 -2.42 -20.22
CA ASP A 35 3.16 -3.55 -20.08
C ASP A 35 3.58 -4.38 -18.88
N ARG A 36 2.69 -4.56 -17.90
CA ARG A 36 3.02 -5.29 -16.66
C ARG A 36 1.98 -6.35 -16.33
N LYS A 37 2.44 -7.59 -16.11
CA LYS A 37 1.67 -8.67 -15.50
C LYS A 37 2.14 -8.86 -14.06
N SER A 38 1.21 -8.86 -13.12
CA SER A 38 1.49 -9.16 -11.72
C SER A 38 0.37 -9.94 -11.05
N GLY A 39 0.69 -10.78 -10.07
CA GLY A 39 -0.33 -11.46 -9.27
C GLY A 39 -1.05 -10.50 -8.31
N PHE A 40 -0.32 -9.54 -7.74
CA PHE A 40 -0.81 -8.56 -6.79
C PHE A 40 -0.19 -7.20 -7.08
N PHE A 41 -0.98 -6.13 -6.98
CA PHE A 41 -0.49 -4.77 -7.18
C PHE A 41 -0.63 -3.93 -5.91
N ASN A 42 0.49 -3.39 -5.43
CA ASN A 42 0.53 -2.40 -4.35
C ASN A 42 0.88 -1.03 -4.93
N SER A 43 -0.02 -0.06 -4.75
CA SER A 43 0.15 1.32 -5.23
C SER A 43 1.38 2.04 -4.64
N ALA A 44 1.97 1.53 -3.56
CA ALA A 44 3.23 2.03 -3.02
C ALA A 44 4.39 2.00 -4.02
N ILE A 45 4.42 1.02 -4.94
CA ILE A 45 5.48 0.92 -5.95
C ILE A 45 5.53 2.18 -6.82
N LEU A 46 4.36 2.75 -7.14
CA LEU A 46 4.25 3.95 -7.98
C LEU A 46 4.94 5.16 -7.32
N SER A 47 4.99 5.21 -6.00
CA SER A 47 5.69 6.28 -5.28
C SER A 47 7.20 6.08 -5.29
N LYS A 48 7.69 4.83 -5.28
CA LYS A 48 9.12 4.51 -5.36
C LYS A 48 9.71 4.72 -6.76
N VAL A 49 8.90 4.61 -7.80
CA VAL A 49 9.31 4.86 -9.19
C VAL A 49 8.75 6.18 -9.73
N ALA A 50 8.36 7.12 -8.86
CA ALA A 50 7.63 8.32 -9.27
C ALA A 50 8.45 9.20 -10.22
N GLN A 51 9.76 9.31 -10.02
CA GLN A 51 10.68 9.95 -10.97
C GLN A 51 10.56 9.36 -12.38
N GLY A 52 10.64 8.03 -12.50
CA GLY A 52 10.52 7.35 -13.79
C GLY A 52 9.13 7.53 -14.40
N LEU A 53 8.08 7.42 -13.59
CA LEU A 53 6.70 7.64 -14.05
C LEU A 53 6.47 9.07 -14.53
N GLU A 54 7.07 10.08 -13.90
CA GLU A 54 6.96 11.48 -14.34
C GLU A 54 7.59 11.67 -15.73
N ALA A 55 8.77 11.11 -15.96
CA ALA A 55 9.41 11.12 -17.26
C ALA A 55 8.56 10.38 -18.31
N MET A 56 7.96 9.24 -17.96
CA MET A 56 7.07 8.50 -18.84
C MET A 56 5.81 9.30 -19.21
N VAL A 57 5.20 9.98 -18.23
CA VAL A 57 4.05 10.89 -18.44
C VAL A 57 4.45 12.04 -19.37
N TYR A 58 5.64 12.62 -19.19
CA TYR A 58 6.18 13.66 -20.09
C TYR A 58 6.37 13.14 -21.52
N ASN A 59 6.78 11.87 -21.67
CA ASN A 59 6.90 11.18 -22.95
C ASN A 59 5.53 10.80 -23.56
N GLN A 60 4.40 11.16 -22.92
CA GLN A 60 3.04 10.73 -23.27
C GLN A 60 2.89 9.21 -23.32
N GLY A 61 3.63 8.50 -22.46
CA GLY A 61 3.63 7.05 -22.43
C GLY A 61 2.43 6.44 -21.70
N GLU A 62 2.12 5.18 -22.01
CA GLU A 62 1.00 4.43 -21.44
C GLU A 62 1.47 3.25 -20.59
N VAL A 63 0.85 3.06 -19.43
CA VAL A 63 1.02 1.88 -18.57
C VAL A 63 -0.20 0.97 -18.68
N ARG A 64 0.03 -0.30 -19.02
CA ARG A 64 -1.01 -1.34 -19.09
C ARG A 64 -0.72 -2.40 -18.04
N LEU A 65 -1.59 -2.50 -17.04
CA LEU A 65 -1.43 -3.42 -15.91
C LEU A 65 -2.45 -4.54 -15.96
N ILE A 66 -1.98 -5.78 -15.94
CA ILE A 66 -2.78 -6.98 -15.76
C ILE A 66 -2.53 -7.51 -14.36
N MET A 67 -3.59 -7.63 -13.56
CA MET A 67 -3.51 -8.14 -12.19
C MET A 67 -4.43 -9.33 -11.95
N GLY A 68 -4.01 -10.26 -11.10
CA GLY A 68 -4.88 -11.32 -10.61
C GLY A 68 -5.92 -10.79 -9.60
N CYS A 69 -6.95 -11.59 -9.36
CA CYS A 69 -7.88 -11.41 -8.23
C CYS A 69 -8.04 -12.74 -7.49
N GLU A 70 -7.93 -12.71 -6.17
CA GLU A 70 -8.14 -13.88 -5.32
C GLU A 70 -9.53 -13.82 -4.66
N PHE A 71 -10.33 -14.85 -4.90
CA PHE A 71 -11.64 -15.00 -4.29
C PHE A 71 -11.53 -15.68 -2.93
N SER A 72 -12.28 -15.16 -1.96
CA SER A 72 -12.49 -15.85 -0.69
C SER A 72 -13.33 -17.13 -0.89
N PRO A 73 -13.30 -18.08 0.05
CA PRO A 73 -14.17 -19.26 0.02
C PRO A 73 -15.66 -18.90 -0.14
N GLN A 74 -16.09 -17.78 0.45
CA GLN A 74 -17.46 -17.28 0.37
C GLN A 74 -17.80 -16.78 -1.04
N ASP A 75 -16.87 -16.09 -1.71
CA ASP A 75 -17.08 -15.63 -3.09
C ASP A 75 -17.17 -16.84 -4.04
N LEU A 76 -16.31 -17.86 -3.85
CA LEU A 76 -16.34 -19.10 -4.64
C LEU A 76 -17.65 -19.88 -4.45
N ASP A 77 -18.15 -19.97 -3.21
CA ASP A 77 -19.45 -20.60 -2.90
C ASP A 77 -20.61 -19.84 -3.56
N ALA A 78 -20.58 -18.50 -3.55
CA ALA A 78 -21.56 -17.69 -4.28
C ALA A 78 -21.51 -17.99 -5.79
N ILE A 79 -20.31 -18.04 -6.40
CA ILE A 79 -20.17 -18.37 -7.82
C ILE A 79 -20.72 -19.78 -8.11
N ASN A 80 -20.42 -20.76 -7.25
CA ASN A 80 -20.95 -22.13 -7.38
C ASN A 80 -22.47 -22.20 -7.25
N ARG A 81 -23.10 -21.27 -6.53
CA ARG A 81 -24.57 -21.14 -6.44
C ARG A 81 -25.20 -20.40 -7.63
N GLY A 82 -24.41 -20.01 -8.63
CA GLY A 82 -24.88 -19.40 -9.87
C GLY A 82 -24.80 -17.87 -9.90
N TYR A 83 -24.18 -17.22 -8.92
CA TYR A 83 -23.91 -15.78 -9.01
C TYR A 83 -22.88 -15.48 -10.11
N GLU A 84 -23.10 -14.39 -10.85
CA GLU A 84 -22.21 -14.02 -11.96
C GLU A 84 -20.80 -13.68 -11.49
N LEU A 85 -19.80 -14.21 -12.19
CA LEU A 85 -18.38 -13.96 -11.90
C LEU A 85 -18.03 -12.47 -11.85
N LYS A 86 -18.58 -11.67 -12.77
CA LYS A 86 -18.34 -10.22 -12.84
C LYS A 86 -18.88 -9.48 -11.60
N GLN A 87 -20.02 -9.92 -11.06
CA GLN A 87 -20.60 -9.31 -9.86
C GLN A 87 -19.76 -9.65 -8.64
N GLN A 88 -19.34 -10.91 -8.50
CA GLN A 88 -18.50 -11.35 -7.39
C GLN A 88 -17.12 -10.70 -7.44
N LEU A 89 -16.54 -10.53 -8.62
CA LEU A 89 -15.32 -9.73 -8.82
C LEU A 89 -15.49 -8.30 -8.31
N SER A 90 -16.61 -7.63 -8.64
CA SER A 90 -16.87 -6.27 -8.16
C SER A 90 -16.97 -6.18 -6.64
N ILE A 91 -17.62 -7.16 -6.00
CA ILE A 91 -17.74 -7.21 -4.54
C ILE A 91 -16.36 -7.45 -3.91
N CYS A 92 -15.58 -8.38 -4.46
CA CYS A 92 -14.24 -8.70 -3.98
C CYS A 92 -13.32 -7.49 -4.01
N LEU A 93 -13.24 -6.81 -5.17
CA LEU A 93 -12.38 -5.64 -5.33
C LEU A 93 -12.85 -4.44 -4.49
N ASP A 94 -14.17 -4.23 -4.33
CA ASP A 94 -14.66 -3.15 -3.47
C ASP A 94 -14.32 -3.38 -2.00
N ARG A 95 -14.36 -4.65 -1.55
CA ARG A 95 -13.96 -5.07 -0.21
C ARG A 95 -12.46 -4.91 0.03
N GLU A 96 -11.63 -5.24 -0.95
CA GLU A 96 -10.17 -5.06 -0.86
C GLU A 96 -9.76 -3.58 -0.89
N LEU A 97 -10.51 -2.75 -1.61
CA LEU A 97 -10.26 -1.31 -1.69
C LEU A 97 -10.72 -0.60 -0.42
N SER A 98 -9.87 -0.64 0.60
CA SER A 98 -10.04 0.09 1.87
C SER A 98 -9.64 1.56 1.74
N ASP A 99 -10.26 2.43 2.55
CA ASP A 99 -9.87 3.83 2.63
C ASP A 99 -8.43 3.96 3.17
N PRO A 100 -7.65 4.94 2.68
CA PRO A 100 -6.28 5.15 3.14
C PRO A 100 -6.26 5.49 4.63
N GLN A 101 -5.45 4.75 5.39
CA GLN A 101 -5.37 4.86 6.85
C GLN A 101 -4.38 5.93 7.32
N ASN A 102 -3.54 6.44 6.42
CA ASN A 102 -2.54 7.46 6.73
C ASN A 102 -2.19 8.27 5.48
N LEU A 103 -1.42 9.35 5.67
CA LEU A 103 -1.02 10.26 4.60
C LEU A 103 -0.19 9.57 3.50
N ILE A 104 0.64 8.58 3.85
CA ILE A 104 1.46 7.83 2.88
C ILE A 104 0.53 7.03 1.95
N GLN A 105 -0.43 6.29 2.50
CA GLN A 105 -1.42 5.54 1.71
C GLN A 105 -2.29 6.46 0.86
N LEU A 106 -2.69 7.62 1.40
CA LEU A 106 -3.43 8.62 0.63
C LEU A 106 -2.63 9.08 -0.60
N LYS A 107 -1.32 9.34 -0.43
CA LYS A 107 -0.43 9.74 -1.52
C LYS A 107 -0.31 8.68 -2.61
N HIS A 108 -0.25 7.41 -2.23
CA HIS A 108 -0.26 6.31 -3.20
C HIS A 108 -1.56 6.28 -4.00
N PHE A 109 -2.70 6.50 -3.35
CA PHE A 109 -4.02 6.56 -3.99
C PHE A 109 -4.16 7.80 -4.90
N GLU A 110 -3.61 8.94 -4.49
CA GLU A 110 -3.57 10.15 -5.32
C GLU A 110 -2.81 9.89 -6.62
N ILE A 111 -1.62 9.27 -6.57
CA ILE A 111 -0.83 8.91 -7.77
C ILE A 111 -1.58 7.93 -8.65
N LEU A 112 -2.05 6.82 -8.08
CA LEU A 112 -2.78 5.78 -8.80
C LEU A 112 -4.01 6.35 -9.51
N SER A 113 -4.86 7.05 -8.76
CA SER A 113 -6.11 7.60 -9.29
C SER A 113 -5.87 8.67 -10.34
N TRP A 114 -4.82 9.51 -10.19
CA TRP A 114 -4.46 10.51 -11.18
C TRP A 114 -4.03 9.90 -12.51
N LEU A 115 -3.18 8.86 -12.49
CA LEU A 115 -2.75 8.16 -13.69
C LEU A 115 -3.95 7.53 -14.44
N ILE A 116 -4.88 6.92 -13.70
CA ILE A 116 -6.12 6.36 -14.27
C ILE A 116 -7.01 7.46 -14.84
N ALA A 117 -7.18 8.59 -14.14
CA ALA A 117 -8.03 9.69 -14.55
C ALA A 117 -7.58 10.35 -15.85
N HIS A 118 -6.25 10.37 -16.09
CA HIS A 118 -5.63 11.00 -17.26
C HIS A 118 -5.27 9.99 -18.37
N ASN A 119 -5.72 8.74 -18.25
CA ASN A 119 -5.48 7.65 -19.21
C ASN A 119 -3.99 7.29 -19.39
N PHE A 120 -3.15 7.54 -18.40
CA PHE A 120 -1.76 7.05 -18.37
C PHE A 120 -1.65 5.62 -17.83
N LEU A 121 -2.68 5.14 -17.12
CA LEU A 121 -2.71 3.79 -16.55
C LEU A 121 -4.07 3.13 -16.81
N GLU A 122 -4.04 1.99 -17.51
CA GLU A 122 -5.18 1.09 -17.64
C GLU A 122 -4.91 -0.21 -16.87
N ILE A 123 -5.93 -0.71 -16.17
CA ILE A 123 -5.82 -1.92 -15.36
C ILE A 123 -6.90 -2.92 -15.78
N LYS A 124 -6.49 -4.18 -15.97
CA LYS A 124 -7.35 -5.32 -16.22
C LYS A 124 -7.12 -6.43 -15.20
N ILE A 125 -8.19 -7.13 -14.87
CA ILE A 125 -8.22 -8.20 -13.89
C ILE A 125 -8.34 -9.55 -14.57
N THR A 126 -7.44 -10.48 -14.26
CA THR A 126 -7.45 -11.86 -14.76
C THR A 126 -7.97 -12.83 -13.71
N ILE A 127 -8.80 -13.78 -14.18
CA ILE A 127 -9.30 -14.90 -13.39
C ILE A 127 -9.02 -16.19 -14.17
N PRO A 128 -8.11 -17.05 -13.68
CA PRO A 128 -7.92 -18.39 -14.24
C PRO A 128 -9.22 -19.20 -14.20
N LEU A 129 -9.53 -19.89 -15.30
CA LEU A 129 -10.75 -20.68 -15.45
C LEU A 129 -10.44 -22.18 -15.60
N GLN A 130 -11.28 -22.99 -14.98
CA GLN A 130 -11.39 -24.41 -15.23
C GLN A 130 -12.04 -24.66 -16.60
N LYS A 131 -11.95 -25.90 -17.11
CA LYS A 131 -12.57 -26.30 -18.39
C LYS A 131 -14.09 -26.07 -18.43
N ASN A 132 -14.76 -26.08 -17.28
CA ASN A 132 -16.21 -25.83 -17.16
C ASN A 132 -16.56 -24.33 -17.04
N GLY A 133 -15.57 -23.43 -17.13
CA GLY A 133 -15.77 -21.98 -17.04
C GLY A 133 -15.83 -21.42 -15.61
N LEU A 134 -15.70 -22.25 -14.57
CA LEU A 134 -15.62 -21.78 -13.18
C LEU A 134 -14.20 -21.32 -12.81
N PRO A 135 -14.02 -20.43 -11.83
CA PRO A 135 -12.69 -20.02 -11.38
C PRO A 135 -11.84 -21.20 -10.90
N GLU A 136 -10.59 -21.25 -11.34
CA GLU A 136 -9.62 -22.30 -10.99
C GLU A 136 -8.81 -21.92 -9.74
N GLN A 137 -9.50 -21.51 -8.67
CA GLN A 137 -8.87 -21.08 -7.41
C GLN A 137 -9.06 -22.07 -6.25
N LEU A 138 -9.86 -23.12 -6.44
CA LEU A 138 -10.01 -24.21 -5.47
C LEU A 138 -8.75 -25.08 -5.34
N ASN A 139 -7.90 -25.07 -6.37
CA ASN A 139 -6.58 -25.68 -6.34
C ASN A 139 -5.55 -24.56 -6.26
N ARG A 140 -4.94 -24.34 -5.09
CA ARG A 140 -3.87 -23.33 -4.82
C ARG A 140 -2.68 -23.34 -5.82
N ASN A 141 -2.63 -24.29 -6.74
CA ASN A 141 -1.56 -24.50 -7.71
C ASN A 141 -1.76 -23.72 -9.04
N LYS A 142 -2.85 -22.96 -9.22
CA LYS A 142 -3.14 -22.24 -10.47
C LYS A 142 -3.56 -20.79 -10.27
N LEU A 143 -2.87 -20.10 -9.38
CA LEU A 143 -2.96 -18.65 -9.28
C LEU A 143 -2.23 -18.00 -10.47
N PHE A 144 -2.75 -16.86 -10.93
CA PHE A 144 -2.04 -16.04 -11.91
C PHE A 144 -0.81 -15.43 -11.23
N HIS A 145 0.36 -16.02 -11.49
CA HIS A 145 1.60 -15.71 -10.78
C HIS A 145 2.73 -15.21 -11.68
N GLU A 146 2.43 -14.91 -12.95
CA GLU A 146 3.39 -14.27 -13.86
C GLU A 146 3.76 -12.88 -13.34
N LYS A 147 5.07 -12.60 -13.30
CA LYS A 147 5.67 -11.36 -12.82
C LYS A 147 6.63 -10.85 -13.88
N THR A 148 6.05 -10.48 -15.01
CA THR A 148 6.80 -10.10 -16.20
C THR A 148 6.38 -8.70 -16.62
N GLY A 149 7.32 -7.90 -17.12
CA GLY A 149 6.99 -6.62 -17.71
C GLY A 149 7.78 -6.35 -18.98
N ILE A 150 7.29 -5.40 -19.77
CA ILE A 150 7.87 -5.00 -21.05
C ILE A 150 7.88 -3.48 -21.10
N PHE A 151 9.06 -2.89 -21.20
CA PHE A 151 9.23 -1.48 -21.53
C PHE A 151 9.43 -1.36 -23.04
N THR A 152 8.74 -0.41 -23.68
CA THR A 152 8.95 -0.07 -25.09
C THR A 152 9.30 1.41 -25.18
N ASP A 153 10.38 1.75 -25.89
CA ASP A 153 10.73 3.15 -26.17
C ASP A 153 10.07 3.68 -27.44
N LYS A 154 10.31 4.96 -27.72
CA LYS A 154 9.75 5.68 -28.88
C LYS A 154 10.20 5.14 -30.26
N GLU A 155 11.28 4.36 -30.32
CA GLU A 155 11.76 3.71 -31.56
C GLU A 155 11.26 2.27 -31.68
N GLY A 156 10.52 1.78 -30.67
CA GLY A 156 9.99 0.43 -30.65
C GLY A 156 10.98 -0.60 -30.10
N ASN A 157 12.13 -0.18 -29.56
CA ASN A 157 13.02 -1.08 -28.85
C ASN A 157 12.35 -1.52 -27.56
N LYS A 158 12.54 -2.79 -27.18
CA LYS A 158 11.85 -3.40 -26.05
C LYS A 158 12.82 -4.06 -25.10
N ILE A 159 12.53 -3.91 -23.81
CA ILE A 159 13.13 -4.69 -22.74
C ILE A 159 12.03 -5.48 -22.06
N ALA A 160 12.11 -6.81 -22.13
CA ALA A 160 11.28 -7.70 -21.33
C ALA A 160 12.04 -8.14 -20.08
N PHE A 161 11.33 -8.27 -18.97
CA PHE A 161 11.90 -8.81 -17.74
C PHE A 161 10.96 -9.80 -17.09
N SER A 162 11.52 -10.80 -16.42
CA SER A 162 10.76 -11.87 -15.76
C SER A 162 11.50 -12.39 -14.53
N GLY A 163 10.80 -12.51 -13.40
CA GLY A 163 11.41 -12.97 -12.15
C GLY A 163 10.43 -13.19 -11.00
N SER A 164 10.92 -13.15 -9.77
CA SER A 164 10.12 -13.36 -8.56
C SER A 164 9.45 -12.10 -8.03
N ASN A 165 9.66 -10.93 -8.65
CA ASN A 165 9.32 -9.63 -8.07
C ASN A 165 7.81 -9.37 -7.96
N ASN A 166 7.30 -9.29 -6.72
CA ASN A 166 5.95 -8.82 -6.45
C ASN A 166 5.93 -7.29 -6.37
N GLU A 167 4.90 -6.62 -6.92
CA GLU A 167 4.62 -5.21 -6.64
C GLU A 167 4.09 -5.06 -5.21
N SER A 168 4.95 -5.20 -4.21
CA SER A 168 4.64 -4.93 -2.80
C SER A 168 5.88 -4.34 -2.14
N LEU A 169 5.71 -3.39 -1.20
CA LEU A 169 6.86 -2.86 -0.43
C LEU A 169 7.73 -3.97 0.19
N GLY A 170 7.09 -5.06 0.63
CA GLY A 170 7.80 -6.26 1.13
C GLY A 170 8.63 -6.98 0.08
N GLY A 171 8.17 -7.02 -1.18
CA GLY A 171 8.91 -7.58 -2.31
C GLY A 171 10.23 -6.86 -2.58
N TRP A 172 10.19 -5.52 -2.61
CA TRP A 172 11.34 -4.71 -3.03
C TRP A 172 12.30 -4.36 -1.90
N GLU A 173 11.84 -4.27 -0.64
CA GLU A 173 12.68 -3.86 0.50
C GLU A 173 13.04 -5.01 1.46
N ASN A 174 12.25 -6.09 1.52
CA ASN A 174 12.43 -7.15 2.54
C ASN A 174 12.60 -8.56 1.96
N ASN A 175 12.23 -8.79 0.69
CA ASN A 175 12.39 -10.07 0.03
C ASN A 175 13.66 -10.06 -0.83
N VAL A 176 14.33 -11.22 -0.87
CA VAL A 176 15.36 -11.49 -1.86
C VAL A 176 14.65 -11.76 -3.18
N GLU A 177 14.65 -10.76 -4.05
CA GLU A 177 13.97 -10.78 -5.34
C GLU A 177 15.00 -10.68 -6.46
N SER A 178 14.78 -11.43 -7.53
CA SER A 178 15.63 -11.34 -8.72
C SER A 178 14.81 -11.57 -9.99
N PHE A 179 15.24 -10.91 -11.05
CA PHE A 179 14.66 -11.06 -12.38
C PHE A 179 15.72 -11.01 -13.46
N HIS A 180 15.46 -11.72 -14.55
CA HIS A 180 16.24 -11.67 -15.77
C HIS A 180 15.69 -10.61 -16.71
N VAL A 181 16.58 -10.05 -17.51
CA VAL A 181 16.28 -9.02 -18.50
C VAL A 181 16.67 -9.52 -19.88
N TYR A 182 15.85 -9.18 -20.87
CA TYR A 182 16.01 -9.56 -22.26
C TYR A 182 15.76 -8.35 -23.15
N CYS A 183 16.70 -8.06 -24.04
CA CYS A 183 16.66 -6.87 -24.88
C CYS A 183 16.36 -7.25 -26.33
N SER A 184 15.46 -6.52 -26.99
CA SER A 184 15.02 -6.85 -28.36
C SER A 184 16.13 -6.71 -29.40
N TRP A 185 17.17 -5.92 -29.12
CA TRP A 185 18.28 -5.67 -30.03
C TRP A 185 19.44 -6.66 -29.90
N GLU A 186 19.41 -7.56 -28.91
CA GLU A 186 20.46 -8.59 -28.72
C GLU A 186 20.26 -9.84 -29.63
N GLU A 187 19.30 -9.75 -30.57
CA GLU A 187 18.92 -10.80 -31.52
C GLU A 187 18.70 -12.19 -30.85
N GLY A 188 18.67 -13.26 -31.64
CA GLY A 188 18.67 -14.64 -31.16
C GLY A 188 17.58 -14.96 -30.11
N ARG A 189 18.02 -15.51 -28.96
CA ARG A 189 17.11 -15.98 -27.89
C ARG A 189 16.46 -14.83 -27.12
N ASP A 190 17.09 -13.68 -27.03
CA ASP A 190 16.54 -12.55 -26.27
C ASP A 190 15.41 -11.88 -27.03
N LEU A 191 15.58 -11.65 -28.33
CA LEU A 191 14.48 -11.21 -29.19
C LEU A 191 13.30 -12.20 -29.16
N GLN A 192 13.58 -13.52 -29.19
CA GLN A 192 12.52 -14.54 -29.08
C GLN A 192 11.76 -14.46 -27.75
N ARG A 193 12.45 -14.23 -26.62
CA ARG A 193 11.82 -14.09 -25.30
C ARG A 193 10.98 -12.82 -25.20
N VAL A 194 11.48 -11.70 -25.72
CA VAL A 194 10.74 -10.44 -25.77
C VAL A 194 9.44 -10.62 -26.57
N ASN A 195 9.53 -11.23 -27.76
CA ASN A 195 8.37 -11.47 -28.61
C ASN A 195 7.36 -12.43 -27.96
N GLU A 196 7.82 -13.46 -27.26
CA GLU A 196 6.97 -14.40 -26.52
C GLU A 196 6.22 -13.70 -25.38
N GLU A 197 6.90 -12.85 -24.60
CA GLU A 197 6.27 -12.10 -23.51
C GLU A 197 5.25 -11.08 -24.04
N GLU A 198 5.57 -10.37 -25.13
CA GLU A 198 4.64 -9.45 -25.78
C GLU A 198 3.40 -10.19 -26.31
N TYR A 199 3.60 -11.30 -27.01
CA TYR A 199 2.50 -12.14 -27.49
C TYR A 199 1.59 -12.59 -26.35
N ARG A 200 2.15 -13.13 -25.26
CA ARG A 200 1.38 -13.56 -24.08
C ARG A 200 0.64 -12.41 -23.41
N PHE A 201 1.28 -11.25 -23.30
CA PHE A 201 0.64 -10.06 -22.75
C PHE A 201 -0.59 -9.67 -23.57
N GLU A 202 -0.46 -9.56 -24.90
CA GLU A 202 -1.56 -9.17 -25.78
C GLU A 202 -2.70 -10.20 -25.81
N GLN A 203 -2.37 -11.50 -25.74
CA GLN A 203 -3.40 -12.54 -25.61
C GLN A 203 -4.27 -12.34 -24.38
N LEU A 204 -3.68 -11.96 -23.24
CA LEU A 204 -4.43 -11.64 -22.03
C LEU A 204 -5.14 -10.30 -22.15
N TRP A 205 -4.44 -9.25 -22.60
CA TRP A 205 -4.97 -7.89 -22.71
C TRP A 205 -6.24 -7.82 -23.57
N HIS A 206 -6.29 -8.62 -24.64
CA HIS A 206 -7.43 -8.73 -25.54
C HIS A 206 -8.39 -9.88 -25.22
N ASN A 207 -8.25 -10.55 -24.07
CA ASN A 207 -9.13 -11.62 -23.60
C ASN A 207 -9.23 -12.82 -24.59
N LEU A 208 -8.10 -13.17 -25.22
CA LEU A 208 -7.96 -14.25 -26.19
C LEU A 208 -7.45 -15.56 -25.57
N ALA A 209 -6.88 -15.49 -24.36
CA ALA A 209 -6.38 -16.66 -23.66
C ALA A 209 -7.55 -17.60 -23.23
N PRO A 210 -7.57 -18.88 -23.65
CA PRO A 210 -8.72 -19.76 -23.44
C PRO A 210 -8.94 -20.18 -21.98
N SER A 211 -7.88 -20.21 -21.17
CA SER A 211 -7.90 -20.64 -19.77
C SER A 211 -7.98 -19.48 -18.77
N VAL A 212 -8.14 -18.23 -19.24
CA VAL A 212 -8.16 -17.06 -18.38
C VAL A 212 -9.26 -16.12 -18.86
N LYS A 213 -10.09 -15.65 -17.93
CA LYS A 213 -11.04 -14.58 -18.23
C LYS A 213 -10.47 -13.24 -17.79
N VAL A 214 -10.53 -12.26 -18.69
CA VAL A 214 -10.09 -10.89 -18.43
C VAL A 214 -11.28 -9.94 -18.33
N PHE A 215 -11.24 -9.08 -17.32
CA PHE A 215 -12.25 -8.07 -17.02
C PHE A 215 -11.58 -6.70 -16.87
N ASP A 216 -12.21 -5.65 -17.36
CA ASP A 216 -11.84 -4.29 -16.95
C ASP A 216 -12.15 -4.07 -15.47
N ILE A 217 -11.49 -3.10 -14.83
CA ILE A 217 -11.88 -2.70 -13.47
C ILE A 217 -13.37 -2.33 -13.44
N PRO A 218 -14.17 -2.91 -12.51
CA PRO A 218 -15.57 -2.55 -12.35
C PRO A 218 -15.75 -1.05 -12.14
N THR A 219 -16.73 -0.44 -12.81
CA THR A 219 -16.97 1.01 -12.78
C THR A 219 -17.12 1.56 -11.36
N ALA A 220 -17.75 0.81 -10.46
CA ALA A 220 -17.89 1.21 -9.05
C ALA A 220 -16.53 1.34 -8.33
N VAL A 221 -15.63 0.36 -8.54
CA VAL A 221 -14.28 0.35 -7.98
C VAL A 221 -13.44 1.48 -8.58
N LYS A 222 -13.52 1.65 -9.92
CA LYS A 222 -12.86 2.77 -10.61
C LYS A 222 -13.33 4.11 -10.05
N ASN A 223 -14.64 4.32 -9.90
CA ASN A 223 -15.19 5.56 -9.35
C ASN A 223 -14.79 5.79 -7.89
N LYS A 224 -14.65 4.72 -7.08
CA LYS A 224 -14.16 4.81 -5.70
C LYS A 224 -12.70 5.27 -5.66
N LEU A 225 -11.84 4.76 -6.54
CA LEU A 225 -10.46 5.23 -6.70
C LEU A 225 -10.38 6.69 -7.14
N LEU A 226 -11.21 7.10 -8.10
CA LEU A 226 -11.20 8.46 -8.66
C LEU A 226 -11.59 9.55 -7.63
N LYS A 227 -12.15 9.19 -6.48
CA LYS A 227 -12.43 10.14 -5.39
C LYS A 227 -11.14 10.75 -4.80
N TYR A 228 -10.01 10.06 -4.94
CA TYR A 228 -8.72 10.52 -4.42
C TYR A 228 -7.92 11.31 -5.47
N THR A 229 -8.46 11.56 -6.66
CA THR A 229 -7.72 12.25 -7.72
C THR A 229 -7.49 13.71 -7.34
N PRO A 230 -6.22 14.14 -7.20
CA PRO A 230 -5.91 15.54 -6.93
C PRO A 230 -6.13 16.40 -8.18
N LYS A 231 -6.40 17.69 -8.00
CA LYS A 231 -6.54 18.66 -9.11
C LYS A 231 -5.27 18.81 -9.95
N SER A 232 -4.12 18.67 -9.30
CA SER A 232 -2.79 18.72 -9.91
C SER A 232 -1.90 17.76 -9.14
N ILE A 233 -1.04 17.02 -9.84
CA ILE A 233 -0.08 16.12 -9.20
C ILE A 233 1.35 16.62 -9.43
N ASN A 234 2.20 16.46 -8.43
CA ASN A 234 3.65 16.55 -8.56
C ASN A 234 4.21 15.21 -8.08
N LEU A 235 4.64 14.37 -9.01
CA LEU A 235 4.99 12.97 -8.73
C LEU A 235 6.25 12.90 -7.85
N ILE A 236 7.27 13.71 -8.15
CA ILE A 236 8.53 13.77 -7.39
C ILE A 236 8.33 14.25 -5.94
N ASN A 237 7.52 15.30 -5.71
CA ASN A 237 7.30 15.79 -4.35
C ASN A 237 6.53 14.77 -3.51
N ASN A 238 5.61 14.01 -4.12
CA ASN A 238 4.91 12.94 -3.42
C ASN A 238 5.87 11.81 -3.02
N GLU A 239 6.82 11.44 -3.88
CA GLU A 239 7.88 10.46 -3.56
C GLU A 239 8.77 10.91 -2.39
N LYS A 240 9.24 12.17 -2.41
CA LYS A 240 10.06 12.71 -1.31
C LYS A 240 9.31 12.68 0.03
N LEU A 241 8.02 12.98 0.02
CA LEU A 241 7.18 12.94 1.22
C LEU A 241 6.99 11.50 1.73
N THR A 242 6.80 10.53 0.84
CA THR A 242 6.65 9.12 1.22
C THR A 242 7.95 8.52 1.75
N ASN A 243 9.08 8.79 1.08
CA ASN A 243 10.40 8.28 1.50
C ASN A 243 10.82 8.87 2.85
N ASN A 244 10.75 10.21 3.02
CA ASN A 244 11.09 10.86 4.29
C ASN A 244 10.22 10.37 5.47
N ALA A 245 8.95 10.06 5.23
CA ALA A 245 8.07 9.54 6.27
C ALA A 245 8.37 8.07 6.60
N GLN A 246 8.71 7.25 5.60
CA GLN A 246 9.13 5.86 5.80
C GLN A 246 10.47 5.76 6.53
N ASP A 247 11.46 6.57 6.12
CA ASP A 247 12.78 6.60 6.75
C ASP A 247 12.67 6.99 8.22
N LYS A 248 11.85 8.01 8.55
CA LYS A 248 11.56 8.37 9.95
C LYS A 248 10.86 7.26 10.72
N ILE A 249 9.90 6.57 10.11
CA ILE A 249 9.20 5.45 10.77
C ILE A 249 10.17 4.29 11.03
N GLN A 250 11.07 4.01 10.09
CA GLN A 250 12.07 2.95 10.21
C GLN A 250 13.17 3.32 11.21
N GLU A 251 13.59 4.58 11.23
CA GLU A 251 14.50 5.14 12.23
C GLU A 251 13.90 5.07 13.64
N ILE A 252 12.61 5.39 13.81
CA ILE A 252 11.87 5.26 15.08
C ILE A 252 11.70 3.79 15.50
N LYS A 253 11.60 2.86 14.55
CA LYS A 253 11.48 1.42 14.85
C LYS A 253 12.83 0.76 15.16
N ASN A 254 13.90 1.20 14.50
CA ASN A 254 15.25 0.64 14.65
C ASN A 254 15.99 1.24 15.84
N ASN A 255 15.70 2.49 16.19
CA ASN A 255 16.16 3.07 17.43
C ASN A 255 15.12 2.77 18.52
N ASN A 256 15.48 1.91 19.49
CA ASN A 256 14.91 2.09 20.84
C ASN A 256 15.08 3.57 21.16
N ILE A 257 13.96 4.29 21.31
CA ILE A 257 13.82 5.73 21.57
C ILE A 257 15.19 6.35 21.95
N PRO A 258 15.84 7.12 21.06
CA PRO A 258 17.08 7.78 21.44
C PRO A 258 16.78 8.64 22.66
N ASN A 259 17.54 8.46 23.73
CA ASN A 259 17.42 9.28 24.93
C ASN A 259 17.65 10.75 24.49
N ILE A 260 16.58 11.55 24.38
CA ILE A 260 16.58 12.92 23.88
C ILE A 260 17.15 13.88 24.95
N GLU A 261 18.30 13.56 25.53
CA GLU A 261 18.88 14.38 26.61
C GLU A 261 19.95 15.37 26.14
N ASN A 262 20.48 15.27 24.92
CA ASN A 262 21.74 15.98 24.61
C ASN A 262 21.73 16.98 23.43
N ASN A 263 20.60 17.62 23.07
CA ASN A 263 20.68 18.70 22.06
C ASN A 263 19.54 19.74 22.06
N ILE A 264 19.00 20.10 23.23
CA ILE A 264 17.94 21.13 23.33
C ILE A 264 18.50 22.53 23.66
N GLU A 265 19.74 22.63 24.15
CA GLU A 265 20.27 23.90 24.68
C GLU A 265 20.43 25.02 23.63
N ASP A 266 20.52 24.71 22.32
CA ASP A 266 20.80 25.72 21.30
C ASP A 266 19.57 26.22 20.49
N LYS A 267 18.33 25.79 20.81
CA LYS A 267 17.15 26.17 20.00
C LYS A 267 16.04 26.96 20.68
N PHE A 268 16.18 27.28 21.96
CA PHE A 268 15.18 28.10 22.67
C PHE A 268 15.87 29.16 23.52
N ASN A 269 16.26 30.27 22.89
CA ASN A 269 16.56 31.51 23.61
C ASN A 269 15.26 32.13 24.13
N LEU A 270 14.62 31.46 25.09
CA LEU A 270 13.52 32.00 25.86
C LEU A 270 14.12 32.78 27.04
N THR A 271 13.58 33.96 27.30
CA THR A 271 13.91 34.72 28.50
C THR A 271 13.47 33.96 29.76
N ALA A 272 14.05 34.28 30.91
CA ALA A 272 13.70 33.63 32.18
C ALA A 272 12.19 33.73 32.50
N GLU A 273 11.55 34.84 32.14
CA GLU A 273 10.09 35.02 32.29
C GLU A 273 9.27 34.12 31.36
N GLU A 274 9.70 33.92 30.11
CA GLU A 274 9.02 33.02 29.18
C GLU A 274 9.15 31.56 29.60
N ILE A 275 10.30 31.18 30.14
CA ILE A 275 10.53 29.85 30.72
C ILE A 275 9.61 29.64 31.93
N GLU A 276 9.44 30.66 32.78
CA GLU A 276 8.57 30.57 33.95
C GLU A 276 7.08 30.49 33.56
N ALA A 277 6.67 31.23 32.53
CA ALA A 277 5.31 31.17 31.97
C ALA A 277 5.01 29.82 31.29
N GLU A 278 5.97 29.25 30.54
CA GLU A 278 5.88 27.91 29.96
C GLU A 278 5.81 26.85 31.06
N LYS A 279 6.67 26.92 32.07
CA LYS A 279 6.64 26.01 33.23
C LYS A 279 5.31 26.07 33.96
N ALA A 280 4.71 27.26 34.12
CA ALA A 280 3.39 27.41 34.73
C ALA A 280 2.29 26.74 33.89
N LYS A 281 2.32 26.89 32.56
CA LYS A 281 1.39 26.20 31.65
C LYS A 281 1.57 24.68 31.70
N PHE A 282 2.81 24.19 31.64
CA PHE A 282 3.11 22.76 31.72
C PHE A 282 2.81 22.16 33.08
N THR A 283 2.90 22.91 34.17
CA THR A 283 2.54 22.44 35.52
C THR A 283 1.05 22.04 35.59
N SER A 284 0.17 22.76 34.88
CA SER A 284 -1.24 22.40 34.79
C SER A 284 -1.48 21.09 34.02
N LEU A 285 -0.66 20.83 32.98
CA LEU A 285 -0.72 19.62 32.16
C LEU A 285 -0.08 18.41 32.86
N LEU A 286 1.05 18.61 33.54
CA LEU A 286 1.72 17.60 34.37
C LEU A 286 0.80 17.11 35.49
N ASN A 287 -0.01 18.01 36.05
CA ASN A 287 -0.97 17.70 37.11
C ASN A 287 -2.39 17.49 36.58
N ILE A 288 -2.56 17.24 35.28
CA ILE A 288 -3.90 17.07 34.69
C ILE A 288 -4.67 15.93 35.33
N HIS A 289 -3.98 14.90 35.85
CA HIS A 289 -4.58 13.83 36.64
C HIS A 289 -5.35 14.29 37.87
N ASN A 290 -4.89 15.37 38.52
CA ASN A 290 -5.57 15.97 39.67
C ASN A 290 -6.72 16.90 39.26
N HIS A 291 -6.89 17.16 37.96
CA HIS A 291 -7.95 18.01 37.45
C HIS A 291 -9.29 17.26 37.42
N GLN A 292 -10.33 17.86 38.01
CA GLN A 292 -11.66 17.24 38.14
C GLN A 292 -12.29 16.82 36.79
N GLY A 293 -11.86 17.44 35.68
CA GLY A 293 -12.30 17.12 34.31
C GLY A 293 -11.48 16.06 33.57
N CYS A 294 -10.38 15.54 34.15
CA CYS A 294 -9.44 14.64 33.47
C CYS A 294 -10.10 13.35 32.97
N LEU A 295 -10.94 12.73 33.81
CA LEU A 295 -11.64 11.50 33.46
C LEU A 295 -12.64 11.72 32.32
N ALA A 296 -13.33 12.88 32.30
CA ALA A 296 -14.25 13.24 31.22
C ALA A 296 -13.49 13.43 29.89
N TYR A 297 -12.37 14.15 29.92
CA TYR A 297 -11.50 14.33 28.75
C TYR A 297 -10.93 13.00 28.23
N CYS A 298 -10.53 12.09 29.12
CA CYS A 298 -10.06 10.76 28.76
C CYS A 298 -11.16 9.92 28.09
N LEU A 299 -12.41 10.03 28.53
CA LEU A 299 -13.54 9.32 27.94
C LEU A 299 -13.97 9.87 26.58
N GLU A 300 -13.74 11.15 26.33
CA GLU A 300 -14.01 11.81 25.04
C GLU A 300 -12.89 11.62 24.02
N SER A 301 -11.65 11.45 24.48
CA SER A 301 -10.47 11.20 23.61
C SER A 301 -10.32 9.74 23.17
N ILE A 302 -11.18 8.83 23.61
CA ILE A 302 -11.18 7.43 23.14
C ILE A 302 -12.01 7.36 21.85
N PRO A 303 -11.44 6.82 20.75
CA PRO A 303 -12.12 6.75 19.44
C PRO A 303 -13.32 5.79 19.41
N VAL A 304 -13.64 5.15 20.54
CA VAL A 304 -14.76 4.23 20.72
C VAL A 304 -15.66 4.76 21.83
N LYS A 305 -16.95 4.94 21.52
CA LYS A 305 -17.94 5.42 22.48
C LYS A 305 -18.30 4.32 23.48
N ALA A 306 -17.72 4.38 24.68
CA ALA A 306 -18.05 3.46 25.78
C ALA A 306 -19.55 3.51 26.11
N TRP A 307 -20.19 2.34 26.24
CA TRP A 307 -21.60 2.26 26.59
C TRP A 307 -21.83 2.72 28.03
N LEU A 308 -23.06 3.15 28.33
CA LEU A 308 -23.43 3.71 29.65
C LEU A 308 -23.04 2.79 30.83
N HIS A 309 -23.19 1.48 30.67
CA HIS A 309 -22.83 0.51 31.71
C HIS A 309 -21.31 0.39 31.91
N GLN A 310 -20.51 0.50 30.84
CA GLN A 310 -19.04 0.47 30.89
C GLN A 310 -18.49 1.72 31.59
N ARG A 311 -19.09 2.89 31.29
CA ARG A 311 -18.76 4.15 31.97
C ARG A 311 -19.03 4.08 33.48
N LYS A 312 -20.14 3.45 33.90
CA LYS A 312 -20.47 3.25 35.32
C LYS A 312 -19.45 2.34 36.02
N ILE A 313 -19.01 1.28 35.37
CA ILE A 313 -17.99 0.36 35.92
C ILE A 313 -16.65 1.09 36.07
N LEU A 314 -16.23 1.85 35.06
CA LEU A 314 -15.00 2.65 35.09
C LEU A 314 -15.02 3.69 36.22
N LEU A 315 -16.11 4.47 36.33
CA LEU A 315 -16.26 5.48 37.38
C LEU A 315 -16.19 4.88 38.79
N LYS A 316 -16.79 3.69 38.97
CA LYS A 316 -16.76 2.97 40.24
C LYS A 316 -15.35 2.43 40.56
N PHE A 317 -14.65 1.93 39.54
CA PHE A 317 -13.30 1.40 39.70
C PHE A 317 -12.30 2.50 40.07
N ILE A 318 -12.41 3.68 39.43
CA ILE A 318 -11.56 4.84 39.71
C ILE A 318 -11.83 5.39 41.11
N ALA A 319 -13.10 5.53 41.50
CA ALA A 319 -13.46 6.01 42.84
C ALA A 319 -12.90 5.13 43.99
N ASP A 320 -12.66 3.84 43.72
CA ASP A 320 -12.17 2.88 44.70
C ASP A 320 -10.67 2.53 44.52
N PHE A 321 -9.94 3.18 43.59
CA PHE A 321 -8.50 3.00 43.40
C PHE A 321 -7.71 3.43 44.67
N PRO A 322 -6.62 2.75 45.06
CA PRO A 322 -5.88 1.68 44.37
C PRO A 322 -6.38 0.25 44.66
N ASN A 323 -7.58 0.08 45.19
CA ASN A 323 -8.04 -1.25 45.58
C ASN A 323 -8.24 -2.18 44.36
N SER A 324 -7.98 -3.47 44.57
CA SER A 324 -8.23 -4.50 43.56
C SER A 324 -9.70 -4.86 43.52
N ALA A 325 -10.28 -4.98 42.32
CA ALA A 325 -11.65 -5.43 42.13
C ALA A 325 -11.76 -6.43 40.98
N LEU A 326 -12.71 -7.36 41.08
CA LEU A 326 -12.99 -8.41 40.10
C LEU A 326 -14.23 -8.04 39.28
N ILE A 327 -14.11 -8.07 37.95
CA ILE A 327 -15.23 -7.79 37.03
C ILE A 327 -15.85 -9.11 36.59
N CYS A 328 -16.97 -9.47 37.20
CA CYS A 328 -17.78 -10.63 36.82
C CYS A 328 -18.85 -10.20 35.80
N ASP A 329 -19.03 -11.01 34.77
CA ASP A 329 -20.07 -10.85 33.74
C ASP A 329 -20.48 -12.26 33.27
N GLU A 330 -21.79 -12.48 33.16
CA GLU A 330 -22.43 -13.78 32.97
C GLU A 330 -22.27 -14.34 31.55
N VAL A 331 -22.10 -13.46 30.55
CA VAL A 331 -22.06 -13.83 29.12
C VAL A 331 -20.67 -13.78 28.49
N GLY A 332 -19.65 -13.28 29.22
CA GLY A 332 -18.26 -13.31 28.76
C GLY A 332 -17.87 -12.24 27.74
N LEU A 333 -18.76 -11.30 27.41
CA LEU A 333 -18.59 -10.34 26.32
C LEU A 333 -18.30 -8.93 26.86
N GLY A 334 -17.35 -8.22 26.27
CA GLY A 334 -17.03 -6.83 26.63
C GLY A 334 -16.04 -6.65 27.79
N LYS A 335 -15.56 -7.73 28.41
CA LYS A 335 -14.56 -7.69 29.49
C LYS A 335 -13.23 -7.07 29.03
N THR A 336 -12.76 -7.41 27.83
CA THR A 336 -11.52 -6.87 27.25
C THR A 336 -11.56 -5.35 27.09
N LEU A 337 -12.68 -4.81 26.59
CA LEU A 337 -12.86 -3.37 26.43
C LEU A 337 -12.94 -2.65 27.79
N ASN A 338 -13.59 -3.27 28.78
CA ASN A 338 -13.66 -2.73 30.15
C ASN A 338 -12.28 -2.72 30.84
N SER A 339 -11.48 -3.77 30.67
CA SER A 339 -10.12 -3.83 31.21
C SER A 339 -9.21 -2.75 30.60
N LEU A 340 -9.27 -2.55 29.29
CA LEU A 340 -8.54 -1.48 28.58
C LEU A 340 -8.96 -0.09 29.05
N LEU A 341 -10.26 0.14 29.26
CA LEU A 341 -10.77 1.41 29.79
C LEU A 341 -10.25 1.69 31.21
N ILE A 342 -10.19 0.66 32.06
CA ILE A 342 -9.71 0.78 33.45
C ILE A 342 -8.21 0.98 33.50
N GLU A 343 -7.43 0.27 32.70
CA GLU A 343 -5.97 0.44 32.62
C GLU A 343 -5.60 1.86 32.21
N LYS A 344 -6.30 2.43 31.22
CA LYS A 344 -6.13 3.83 30.81
C LYS A 344 -6.58 4.83 31.87
N GLY A 345 -7.56 4.48 32.71
CA GLY A 345 -7.94 5.27 33.88
C GLY A 345 -6.89 5.24 34.99
N LYS A 346 -6.30 4.06 35.26
CA LYS A 346 -5.27 3.85 36.29
C LYS A 346 -3.93 4.50 36.00
N LEU A 347 -3.49 4.49 34.74
CA LEU A 347 -2.24 5.12 34.28
C LEU A 347 -2.17 6.63 34.56
N ASN A 348 -3.30 7.24 34.97
CA ASN A 348 -3.38 8.64 35.31
C ASN A 348 -3.62 8.89 36.81
N GLU A 349 -3.82 7.91 37.69
CA GLU A 349 -3.88 8.15 39.16
C GLU A 349 -2.60 7.75 39.92
N SER A 350 -1.72 6.97 39.28
CA SER A 350 -0.36 6.67 39.72
C SER A 350 0.64 7.69 39.19
#